data_AF-A0A5U9KTT7-F1
#
_entry.id   AF-A0A5U9KTT7-F1
#
_cell.length_a   1.000
_cell.length_b   1.000
_cell.length_c   1.000
_cell.angle_alpha   90.00
_cell.angle_beta   90.00
_cell.angle_gamma   90.00
#
_symmetry.space_group_name_H-M   'P 1'
#
loop_
_entity.id
_entity.type
_entity.pdbx_description
1 polymer ?
#
loop_
_entity_poly.entity_id
_entity_poly.type
_entity_poly.pdbx_seq_one_letter_code
_entity_poly.pdbx_strand_id
1 'polypeptide(L)'
;MTELRYPTEPVMNQSDSVYYRHYRITAHAIDRYIERIGGDIGDLISDLDSCWVFDVDRKGMNRNLCAAVAKRERKGGYALCNDRVMFLIQPGRHYAVLTTLAMNQGAER
;
A
#
# COMPACT_ATOMS: atom_id res chain seq x y z
N MET A 1 11.51 -22.59 -15.82
CA MET A 1 10.85 -21.43 -15.20
C MET A 1 10.19 -21.93 -13.93
N THR A 2 10.71 -21.57 -12.76
CA THR A 2 10.15 -21.99 -11.47
C THR A 2 8.97 -21.07 -11.15
N GLU A 3 7.75 -21.62 -11.17
CA GLU A 3 6.57 -20.91 -10.68
C GLU A 3 6.81 -20.56 -9.20
N LEU A 4 6.95 -19.27 -8.90
CA LEU A 4 6.92 -18.79 -7.53
C LEU A 4 5.49 -18.97 -7.02
N ARG A 5 5.24 -20.08 -6.32
CA ARG A 5 4.00 -20.28 -5.57
C ARG A 5 4.04 -19.38 -4.34
N TYR A 6 3.25 -18.32 -4.39
CA TYR A 6 3.05 -17.45 -3.24
C TYR A 6 1.96 -18.02 -2.34
N PRO A 7 2.07 -17.87 -1.00
CA PRO A 7 1.01 -18.27 -0.11
C PRO A 7 -0.24 -17.42 -0.39
N THR A 8 -1.37 -18.09 -0.58
CA THR A 8 -2.68 -17.46 -0.78
C THR A 8 -3.20 -16.86 0.53
N GLU A 9 -2.78 -17.41 1.65
CA GLU A 9 -3.10 -16.95 3.00
C GLU A 9 -1.99 -16.06 3.56
N PRO A 10 -2.30 -15.07 4.41
CA PRO A 10 -1.30 -14.18 5.00
C PRO A 10 -0.34 -14.96 5.90
N VAL A 11 0.97 -14.86 5.62
CA VAL A 11 2.04 -15.49 6.42
C VAL A 11 2.95 -14.42 7.01
N MET A 12 3.08 -14.39 8.33
CA MET A 12 4.00 -13.49 9.04
C MET A 12 5.39 -14.14 9.15
N ASN A 13 6.44 -13.39 8.84
CA ASN A 13 7.82 -13.85 8.98
C ASN A 13 8.51 -13.25 10.22
N GLN A 14 9.74 -13.71 10.51
CA GLN A 14 10.59 -13.21 11.61
C GLN A 14 10.99 -11.72 11.50
N SER A 15 10.61 -11.02 10.42
CA SER A 15 10.85 -9.58 10.22
C SER A 15 9.55 -8.77 10.35
N ASP A 16 8.54 -9.34 11.00
CA ASP A 16 7.18 -8.81 11.17
C ASP A 16 6.53 -8.33 9.87
N SER A 17 6.98 -8.87 8.75
CA SER A 17 6.39 -8.62 7.44
C SER A 17 5.35 -9.70 7.17
N VAL A 18 4.22 -9.30 6.59
CA VAL A 18 3.17 -10.23 6.17
C VAL A 18 3.19 -10.39 4.66
N TYR A 19 3.28 -11.64 4.21
CA TYR A 19 3.18 -11.98 2.80
C TYR A 19 1.74 -12.26 2.45
N TYR A 20 1.23 -11.57 1.45
CA TYR A 20 -0.11 -11.77 0.93
C TYR A 20 -0.07 -11.68 -0.60
N ARG A 21 -0.41 -12.78 -1.28
CA ARG A 21 -0.23 -12.91 -2.75
C ARG A 21 1.21 -12.54 -3.15
N HIS A 22 1.38 -11.68 -4.15
CA HIS A 22 2.68 -11.16 -4.58
C HIS A 22 3.20 -10.00 -3.72
N TYR A 23 2.46 -9.58 -2.69
CA TYR A 23 2.86 -8.48 -1.82
C TYR A 23 3.64 -8.95 -0.60
N ARG A 24 4.66 -8.18 -0.25
CA ARG A 24 5.28 -8.19 1.08
C ARG A 24 4.86 -6.92 1.81
N ILE A 25 3.95 -7.06 2.75
CA ILE A 25 3.50 -5.96 3.61
C ILE A 25 4.54 -5.79 4.71
N THR A 26 5.21 -4.64 4.74
CA THR A 26 6.24 -4.37 5.76
C THR A 26 5.59 -4.04 7.10
N ALA A 27 6.26 -4.36 8.21
CA ALA A 27 5.82 -3.95 9.56
C ALA A 27 5.50 -2.44 9.60
N HIS A 28 6.37 -1.63 8.99
CA HIS A 28 6.15 -0.19 8.88
C HIS A 28 4.83 0.19 8.18
N ALA A 29 4.43 -0.53 7.13
CA ALA A 29 3.16 -0.28 6.47
C ALA A 29 1.96 -0.68 7.32
N ILE A 30 2.08 -1.76 8.09
CA ILE A 30 1.05 -2.21 9.05
C ILE A 30 0.89 -1.16 10.14
N ASP A 31 1.97 -0.73 10.78
CA ASP A 31 1.94 0.28 11.84
C ASP A 31 1.28 1.58 11.34
N ARG A 32 1.70 2.06 10.17
CA ARG A 32 1.13 3.28 9.58
C ARG A 32 -0.34 3.13 9.23
N TYR A 33 -0.79 1.94 8.87
CA TYR A 33 -2.19 1.69 8.57
C TYR A 33 -3.02 1.79 9.85
N ILE A 34 -2.60 1.11 10.92
CA ILE A 34 -3.26 1.15 12.23
C ILE A 34 -3.29 2.59 12.75
N GLU A 35 -2.16 3.31 12.70
CA GLU A 35 -2.05 4.69 13.18
C GLU A 35 -2.92 5.70 12.40
N ARG A 36 -2.98 5.58 11.07
CA ARG A 36 -3.56 6.64 10.20
C ARG A 36 -4.98 6.35 9.73
N ILE A 37 -5.30 5.08 9.53
CA ILE A 37 -6.56 4.63 8.92
C ILE A 37 -7.50 4.06 9.99
N GLY A 38 -6.93 3.46 11.04
CA GLY A 38 -7.66 2.74 12.07
C GLY A 38 -8.16 1.38 11.57
N GLY A 39 -7.83 0.32 12.29
CA GLY A 39 -8.17 -1.05 11.92
C GLY A 39 -7.05 -2.02 12.31
N ASP A 40 -7.11 -3.21 11.75
CA ASP A 40 -6.09 -4.24 11.91
C ASP A 40 -5.49 -4.71 10.56
N ILE A 41 -4.75 -5.81 10.60
CA ILE A 41 -4.12 -6.36 9.40
C ILE A 41 -5.12 -7.01 8.43
N GLY A 42 -6.23 -7.54 8.92
CA GLY A 42 -7.31 -8.08 8.09
C GLY A 42 -8.02 -6.98 7.32
N ASP A 43 -8.24 -5.83 7.97
CA ASP A 43 -8.74 -4.63 7.30
C ASP A 43 -7.78 -4.16 6.22
N LEU A 44 -6.47 -4.12 6.51
CA LEU A 44 -5.44 -3.73 5.55
C LEU A 44 -5.46 -4.62 4.31
N ILE A 45 -5.55 -5.94 4.49
CA ILE A 45 -5.62 -6.92 3.39
C ILE A 45 -6.91 -6.71 2.57
N SER A 46 -8.04 -6.47 3.24
CA SER A 46 -9.33 -6.22 2.59
C SER A 46 -9.30 -4.93 1.76
N ASP A 47 -8.69 -3.88 2.29
CA ASP A 47 -8.47 -2.62 1.56
C ASP A 47 -7.53 -2.83 0.37
N LEU A 48 -6.46 -3.62 0.54
CA LEU A 48 -5.52 -3.93 -0.55
C LEU A 48 -6.18 -4.72 -1.68
N ASP A 49 -7.15 -5.59 -1.37
CA ASP A 49 -7.93 -6.35 -2.36
C ASP A 49 -8.91 -5.51 -3.16
N SER A 50 -9.39 -4.40 -2.58
CA SER A 50 -10.32 -3.47 -3.24
C SER A 50 -9.62 -2.33 -3.98
N CYS A 51 -8.29 -2.30 -4.00
CA CYS A 51 -7.53 -1.23 -4.61
C CYS A 51 -7.42 -1.31 -6.13
N TRP A 52 -7.29 -0.15 -6.75
CA TRP A 52 -6.88 0.06 -8.14
C TRP A 52 -5.59 0.87 -8.21
N VAL A 53 -4.95 0.92 -9.39
CA VAL A 53 -3.74 1.74 -9.60
C VAL A 53 -4.10 3.22 -9.51
N PHE A 54 -3.34 3.96 -8.70
CA PHE A 54 -3.52 5.39 -8.58
C PHE A 54 -3.08 6.10 -9.86
N ASP A 55 -3.94 6.96 -10.39
CA ASP A 55 -3.65 7.81 -11.54
C ASP A 55 -3.34 9.24 -11.05
N VAL A 56 -2.09 9.68 -11.26
CA VAL A 56 -1.62 11.00 -10.85
C VAL A 56 -2.27 12.14 -11.64
N ASP A 57 -2.78 11.87 -12.84
CA ASP A 57 -3.44 12.84 -13.70
C ASP A 57 -4.94 13.01 -13.36
N ARG A 58 -5.46 12.20 -12.42
CA ARG A 58 -6.83 12.30 -11.94
C ARG A 58 -7.07 13.63 -11.22
N LYS A 59 -7.99 14.43 -11.77
CA LYS A 59 -8.37 15.74 -11.20
C LYS A 59 -9.01 15.58 -9.81
N GLY A 60 -8.77 16.57 -8.95
CA GLY A 60 -9.39 16.65 -7.61
C GLY A 60 -8.59 15.94 -6.50
N MET A 61 -7.40 15.41 -6.80
CA MET A 61 -6.56 14.74 -5.81
C MET A 61 -5.77 15.71 -4.93
N ASN A 62 -5.54 15.32 -3.67
CA ASN A 62 -4.71 16.07 -2.74
C ASN A 62 -3.25 16.12 -3.26
N ARG A 63 -2.71 17.34 -3.39
CA ARG A 63 -1.35 17.60 -3.90
C ARG A 63 -0.26 16.84 -3.14
N ASN A 64 -0.44 16.65 -1.83
CA ASN A 64 0.52 15.92 -1.01
C ASN A 64 0.56 14.42 -1.35
N LEU A 65 -0.62 13.84 -1.63
CA LEU A 65 -0.71 12.45 -2.09
C LEU A 65 -0.06 12.30 -3.47
N CYS A 66 -0.38 13.18 -4.42
CA CYS A 66 0.24 13.19 -5.75
C CYS A 66 1.77 13.31 -5.66
N ALA A 67 2.29 14.20 -4.81
CA ALA A 67 3.73 14.36 -4.62
C ALA A 67 4.39 13.11 -4.00
N ALA A 68 3.73 12.45 -3.05
CA ALA A 68 4.22 11.21 -2.46
C ALA A 68 4.29 10.07 -3.49
N VAL A 69 3.27 9.94 -4.35
CA VAL A 69 3.25 8.96 -5.45
C VAL A 69 4.33 9.28 -6.48
N ALA A 70 4.40 10.52 -6.97
CA ALA A 70 5.40 10.92 -7.97
C ALA A 70 6.84 10.68 -7.48
N LYS A 71 7.11 10.90 -6.18
CA LYS A 71 8.42 10.59 -5.58
C LYS A 71 8.74 9.09 -5.62
N ARG A 72 7.72 8.22 -5.51
CA ARG A 72 7.89 6.77 -5.60
C ARG A 72 8.01 6.30 -7.04
N GLU A 73 7.23 6.84 -7.96
CA GLU A 73 7.33 6.53 -9.39
C GLU A 73 8.71 6.81 -9.96
N ARG A 74 9.34 7.93 -9.55
CA ARG A 74 10.74 8.23 -9.92
C ARG A 74 11.75 7.18 -9.44
N LYS A 75 11.40 6.35 -8.47
CA LYS A 75 12.21 5.22 -7.98
C LYS A 75 11.75 3.86 -8.53
N GLY A 76 10.95 3.87 -9.59
CA GLY A 76 10.35 2.68 -10.19
C GLY A 76 9.22 2.07 -9.36
N GLY A 77 8.70 2.79 -8.37
CA GLY A 77 7.54 2.40 -7.58
C GLY A 77 6.22 2.79 -8.24
N TYR A 78 5.10 2.46 -7.59
CA TYR A 78 3.77 2.93 -7.95
C TYR A 78 2.89 3.00 -6.72
N ALA A 79 1.64 3.44 -6.88
CA ALA A 79 0.66 3.44 -5.81
C ALA A 79 -0.61 2.70 -6.19
N LEU A 80 -1.18 2.03 -5.19
CA LEU A 80 -2.52 1.47 -5.23
C LEU A 80 -3.41 2.30 -4.31
N CYS A 81 -4.66 2.52 -4.65
CA CYS A 81 -5.59 3.20 -3.78
C CYS A 81 -7.00 2.63 -3.91
N ASN A 82 -7.79 2.80 -2.86
CA ASN A 82 -9.24 2.79 -2.91
C ASN A 82 -9.77 4.15 -2.41
N ASP A 83 -11.05 4.25 -2.06
CA ASP A 83 -11.62 5.51 -1.57
C ASP A 83 -11.14 5.91 -0.16
N ARG A 84 -10.52 4.98 0.58
CA ARG A 84 -10.12 5.15 1.98
C ARG A 84 -8.61 5.30 2.15
N VAL A 85 -7.82 4.47 1.47
CA VAL A 85 -6.37 4.31 1.70
C VAL A 85 -5.60 4.26 0.39
N MET A 86 -4.35 4.68 0.46
CA MET A 86 -3.34 4.55 -0.60
C MET A 86 -2.13 3.77 -0.07
N PHE A 87 -1.70 2.78 -0.84
CA PHE A 87 -0.51 1.96 -0.61
C PHE A 87 0.61 2.37 -1.55
N LEU A 88 1.80 2.68 -1.00
CA LEU A 88 2.99 2.92 -1.83
C LEU A 88 3.74 1.60 -2.03
N ILE A 89 3.87 1.19 -3.28
CA ILE A 89 4.43 -0.10 -3.68
C ILE A 89 5.80 0.09 -4.31
N GLN A 90 6.76 -0.74 -3.89
CA GLN A 90 8.05 -0.86 -4.55
C GLN A 90 8.18 -2.25 -5.20
N PRO A 91 8.32 -2.33 -6.53
CA PRO A 91 8.64 -3.56 -7.24
C PRO A 91 9.99 -4.13 -6.79
N GLY A 92 10.07 -5.46 -6.73
CA GLY A 92 11.25 -6.23 -6.36
C GLY A 92 10.94 -7.72 -6.48
N ARG A 93 11.64 -8.57 -5.71
CA ARG A 93 11.33 -10.01 -5.65
C ARG A 93 9.90 -10.30 -5.16
N HIS A 94 9.40 -9.44 -4.27
CA HIS A 94 8.00 -9.29 -3.90
C HIS A 94 7.65 -7.80 -4.05
N TYR A 95 6.38 -7.50 -4.32
CA TYR A 95 5.90 -6.12 -4.33
C TYR A 95 5.81 -5.62 -2.89
N ALA A 96 6.75 -4.80 -2.47
CA ALA A 96 6.81 -4.37 -1.08
C ALA A 96 5.83 -3.23 -0.84
N VAL A 97 4.88 -3.42 0.08
CA VAL A 97 4.04 -2.34 0.60
C VAL A 97 4.86 -1.58 1.63
N LEU A 98 5.30 -0.38 1.26
CA LEU A 98 6.25 0.40 2.05
C LEU A 98 5.57 1.26 3.11
N THR A 99 4.39 1.79 2.81
CA THR A 99 3.62 2.63 3.74
C THR A 99 2.18 2.77 3.24
N THR A 100 1.32 3.28 4.10
CA THR A 100 -0.10 3.54 3.85
C THR A 100 -0.43 5.01 4.14
N LEU A 101 -1.29 5.61 3.32
CA LEU A 101 -1.74 7.00 3.42
C LEU A 101 -3.26 7.05 3.39
N ALA A 102 -3.87 7.96 4.17
CA ALA A 102 -5.30 8.18 4.11
C ALA A 102 -5.67 9.00 2.87
N MET A 103 -6.73 8.61 2.17
CA MET A 103 -7.23 9.35 1.00
C MET A 103 -7.99 10.62 1.41
N ASN A 104 -8.71 10.55 2.53
CA ASN A 104 -9.42 11.68 3.13
C ASN A 104 -8.58 12.34 4.22
N GLN A 105 -7.52 13.05 3.84
CA GLN A 105 -7.10 14.22 4.61
C GLN A 105 -7.70 15.46 3.96
N GLY A 106 -9.02 15.59 4.12
CA GLY A 106 -9.74 16.83 3.86
C GLY A 106 -9.55 17.75 5.05
N ALA A 107 -8.86 18.87 4.81
CA ALA A 107 -9.04 20.16 5.47
C ALA A 107 -9.39 20.12 6.97
N GLU A 108 -8.37 20.08 7.83
CA GLU A 108 -8.47 20.91 9.03
C GLU A 108 -8.42 22.36 8.55
N ARG A 109 -9.47 23.10 8.89
CA ARG A 109 -9.64 24.54 8.67
C ARG A 109 -8.58 25.35 9.41
#